data_AF-A0A4U6BA12-F1
#
_entry.id   AF-A0A4U6BA12-F1
#
_cell.length_a   1.000
_cell.length_b   1.000
_cell.length_c   1.000
_cell.angle_alpha   90.00
_cell.angle_beta   90.00
_cell.angle_gamma   90.00
#
_symmetry.space_group_name_H-M   'P 1'
#
loop_
_entity.id
_entity.type
_entity.pdbx_description
1 polymer ?
#
loop_
_entity_poly.entity_id
_entity_poly.type
_entity_poly.pdbx_seq_one_letter_code
_entity_poly.pdbx_strand_id
1 'polypeptide(L)'
;MLIKQTDYHRIYRVINSLLLSQNADPASASMYFSTFGAFILKQHYKVKALPKGGLAAYNLDGKVLLFADHRDDGYVTGAGDNFHCWVEADGWAIDFMAPAFADGARGLSVPPKMFQRPLSTMAASINDLGQSGDFFYRSEPEATARRFADWHHHAMLGDMASVAANWFRKSPKQMSASLSATDKDGKPRTVPLSGQMLTGAW
;
A
#
# COMPACT_ATOMS: atom_id res chain seq x y z
N MET A 1 -2.26 -14.62 10.31
CA MET A 1 -2.41 -13.69 9.17
C MET A 1 -3.88 -13.33 9.04
N LEU A 2 -4.18 -12.04 8.86
CA LEU A 2 -5.55 -11.51 8.75
C LEU A 2 -6.22 -11.93 7.43
N ILE A 3 -5.47 -11.87 6.33
CA ILE A 3 -5.92 -12.25 4.99
C ILE A 3 -4.96 -13.26 4.36
N LYS A 4 -5.50 -14.14 3.50
CA LYS A 4 -4.71 -15.13 2.75
C LYS A 4 -3.76 -14.41 1.79
N GLN A 5 -2.58 -14.99 1.54
CA GLN A 5 -1.61 -14.43 0.59
C GLN A 5 -2.21 -14.25 -0.81
N THR A 6 -3.08 -15.19 -1.24
CA THR A 6 -3.81 -15.08 -2.50
C THR A 6 -4.76 -13.88 -2.55
N ASP A 7 -5.40 -13.56 -1.41
CA ASP A 7 -6.33 -12.44 -1.33
C ASP A 7 -5.57 -11.11 -1.24
N TYR A 8 -4.47 -11.08 -0.47
CA TYR A 8 -3.54 -9.95 -0.45
C TYR A 8 -3.05 -9.63 -1.87
N HIS A 9 -2.64 -10.65 -2.63
CA HIS A 9 -2.18 -10.48 -4.01
C HIS A 9 -3.28 -9.91 -4.90
N ARG A 10 -4.51 -10.42 -4.77
CA ARG A 10 -5.68 -9.90 -5.50
C ARG A 10 -5.94 -8.42 -5.17
N ILE A 11 -5.81 -8.01 -3.90
CA ILE A 11 -5.97 -6.61 -3.49
C ILE A 11 -4.88 -5.75 -4.12
N TYR A 12 -3.61 -6.15 -4.00
CA TYR A 12 -2.48 -5.45 -4.65
C TYR A 12 -2.74 -5.28 -6.15
N ARG A 13 -3.07 -6.36 -6.87
CA ARG A 13 -3.30 -6.31 -8.32
C ARG A 13 -4.45 -5.39 -8.70
N VAL A 14 -5.58 -5.44 -7.98
CA VAL A 14 -6.73 -4.55 -8.24
C VAL A 14 -6.32 -3.09 -8.08
N ILE A 15 -5.67 -2.74 -6.97
CA ILE A 15 -5.27 -1.35 -6.72
C ILE A 15 -4.21 -0.91 -7.75
N ASN A 16 -3.18 -1.72 -7.97
CA ASN A 16 -2.13 -1.44 -8.96
C ASN A 16 -2.69 -1.19 -10.36
N SER A 17 -3.66 -2.00 -10.79
CA SER A 17 -4.32 -1.85 -12.10
C SER A 17 -5.01 -0.50 -12.24
N LEU A 18 -5.73 -0.08 -11.19
CA LEU A 18 -6.41 1.20 -11.16
C LEU A 18 -5.42 2.36 -11.13
N LEU A 19 -4.30 2.25 -10.43
CA LEU A 19 -3.28 3.30 -10.36
C LEU A 19 -2.49 3.48 -11.64
N LEU A 20 -2.07 2.38 -12.28
CA LEU A 20 -1.39 2.44 -13.58
C LEU A 20 -2.28 3.11 -14.64
N SER A 21 -3.59 2.89 -14.55
CA SER A 21 -4.55 3.55 -15.43
C SER A 21 -4.60 5.07 -15.25
N GLN A 22 -4.20 5.60 -14.08
CA GLN A 22 -4.22 7.02 -13.75
C GLN A 22 -2.85 7.68 -13.77
N ASN A 23 -1.78 6.94 -14.08
CA ASN A 23 -0.39 7.43 -14.09
C ASN A 23 0.03 8.12 -12.76
N ALA A 24 -0.36 7.53 -11.63
CA ALA A 24 -0.11 8.08 -10.29
C ALA A 24 1.38 8.03 -9.90
N ASP A 25 1.86 9.04 -9.16
CA ASP A 25 3.21 9.07 -8.61
C ASP A 25 3.39 8.11 -7.39
N PRO A 26 4.62 7.74 -7.01
CA PRO A 26 4.88 6.77 -5.93
C PRO A 26 4.40 7.18 -4.53
N ALA A 27 4.51 8.45 -4.15
CA ALA A 27 4.06 8.91 -2.82
C ALA A 27 2.52 8.83 -2.74
N SER A 28 1.85 9.30 -3.79
CA SER A 28 0.42 9.11 -3.98
C SER A 28 0.05 7.62 -4.01
N ALA A 29 0.86 6.77 -4.66
CA ALA A 29 0.59 5.34 -4.75
C ALA A 29 0.44 4.69 -3.37
N SER A 30 1.32 4.98 -2.41
CA SER A 30 1.23 4.44 -1.04
C SER A 30 -0.09 4.81 -0.35
N MET A 31 -0.57 6.04 -0.57
CA MET A 31 -1.83 6.54 -0.03
C MET A 31 -3.02 5.78 -0.64
N TYR A 32 -3.00 5.51 -1.95
CA TYR A 32 -4.03 4.72 -2.61
C TYR A 32 -4.04 3.27 -2.14
N PHE A 33 -2.87 2.61 -2.10
CA PHE A 33 -2.74 1.24 -1.60
C PHE A 33 -3.29 1.09 -0.20
N SER A 34 -2.99 2.05 0.67
CA SER A 34 -3.43 2.00 2.08
C SER A 34 -4.90 2.31 2.25
N THR A 35 -5.42 3.35 1.60
CA THR A 35 -6.85 3.71 1.71
C THR A 35 -7.76 2.68 1.05
N PHE A 36 -7.44 2.24 -0.18
CA PHE A 36 -8.26 1.27 -0.90
C PHE A 36 -8.14 -0.11 -0.25
N GLY A 37 -6.94 -0.49 0.18
CA GLY A 37 -6.73 -1.72 0.96
C GLY A 37 -7.56 -1.73 2.24
N ALA A 38 -7.50 -0.66 3.04
CA ALA A 38 -8.32 -0.54 4.24
C ALA A 38 -9.83 -0.56 3.95
N PHE A 39 -10.28 0.07 2.87
CA PHE A 39 -11.68 0.05 2.45
C PHE A 39 -12.12 -1.37 2.05
N ILE A 40 -11.32 -2.10 1.26
CA ILE A 40 -11.59 -3.49 0.90
C ILE A 40 -11.65 -4.38 2.13
N LEU A 41 -10.72 -4.22 3.08
CA LEU A 41 -10.71 -4.96 4.35
C LEU A 41 -12.00 -4.71 5.14
N LYS A 42 -12.41 -3.45 5.29
CA LYS A 42 -13.69 -3.09 5.93
C LYS A 42 -14.88 -3.76 5.24
N GLN A 43 -14.95 -3.68 3.91
CA GLN A 43 -16.10 -4.18 3.15
C GLN A 43 -16.19 -5.70 3.12
N HIS A 44 -15.07 -6.39 2.90
CA HIS A 44 -15.06 -7.84 2.65
C HIS A 44 -14.69 -8.67 3.87
N TYR A 45 -13.88 -8.14 4.79
CA TYR A 45 -13.41 -8.87 5.98
C TYR A 45 -14.08 -8.38 7.26
N LYS A 46 -14.80 -7.26 7.22
CA LYS A 46 -15.56 -6.70 8.36
C LYS A 46 -14.66 -6.37 9.56
N VAL A 47 -13.42 -5.99 9.27
CA VAL A 47 -12.40 -5.63 10.27
C VAL A 47 -12.18 -4.13 10.32
N LYS A 48 -11.73 -3.62 11.47
CA LYS A 48 -11.39 -2.21 11.61
C LYS A 48 -10.01 -1.96 11.00
N ALA A 49 -9.99 -1.58 9.73
CA ALA A 49 -8.76 -1.23 9.02
C ALA A 49 -8.59 0.30 8.92
N LEU A 50 -7.44 0.81 9.35
CA LEU A 50 -7.10 2.22 9.33
C LEU A 50 -5.84 2.44 8.49
N PRO A 51 -5.90 3.29 7.45
CA PRO A 51 -4.68 3.77 6.83
C PRO A 51 -3.96 4.70 7.81
N LYS A 52 -2.64 4.54 7.92
CA LYS A 52 -1.74 5.47 8.62
C LYS A 52 -0.62 5.87 7.68
N GLY A 53 0.09 6.93 8.03
CA GLY A 53 1.30 7.30 7.30
C GLY A 53 2.28 8.10 8.14
N GLY A 54 3.48 8.23 7.60
CA GLY A 54 4.62 8.84 8.25
C GLY A 54 5.90 8.14 7.83
N LEU A 55 6.78 7.89 8.81
CA LEU A 55 8.04 7.21 8.59
C LEU A 55 7.81 5.71 8.56
N ALA A 56 8.30 5.05 7.51
CA ALA A 56 8.32 3.61 7.42
C ALA A 56 9.70 3.09 7.05
N ALA A 57 10.12 1.99 7.66
CA ALA A 57 11.35 1.32 7.33
C ALA A 57 11.14 -0.20 7.30
N TYR A 58 11.82 -0.87 6.39
CA TYR A 58 11.73 -2.31 6.19
C TYR A 58 13.12 -2.91 5.95
N ASN A 59 13.42 -4.06 6.54
CA ASN A 59 14.51 -4.91 6.08
C ASN A 59 13.94 -5.98 5.14
N LEU A 60 14.40 -5.94 3.89
CA LEU A 60 13.93 -6.79 2.80
C LEU A 60 15.11 -7.63 2.29
N ASP A 61 15.28 -8.84 2.84
CA ASP A 61 16.42 -9.73 2.56
C ASP A 61 17.80 -9.05 2.77
N GLY A 62 17.97 -8.35 3.90
CA GLY A 62 19.20 -7.67 4.29
C GLY A 62 19.36 -6.26 3.70
N LYS A 63 18.40 -5.81 2.89
CA LYS A 63 18.39 -4.46 2.31
C LYS A 63 17.38 -3.60 3.06
N VAL A 64 17.85 -2.50 3.64
CA VAL A 64 16.96 -1.57 4.35
C VAL A 64 16.35 -0.59 3.35
N LEU A 65 15.03 -0.64 3.22
CA LEU A 65 14.23 0.37 2.52
C LEU A 65 13.69 1.35 3.54
N LEU A 66 14.05 2.63 3.42
CA LEU A 66 13.67 3.70 4.33
C LEU A 66 12.86 4.77 3.60
N PHE A 67 11.62 4.97 4.05
CA PHE A 67 10.76 6.07 3.66
C PHE A 67 10.88 7.19 4.70
N ALA A 68 11.89 8.04 4.52
CA ALA A 68 12.10 9.21 5.34
C ALA A 68 13.01 10.22 4.63
N ASP A 69 12.87 11.50 5.00
CA ASP A 69 13.80 12.55 4.62
C ASP A 69 14.93 12.65 5.64
N HIS A 70 16.14 12.83 5.15
CA HIS A 70 17.29 13.18 5.99
C HIS A 70 17.22 14.64 6.41
N ARG A 71 17.55 14.90 7.68
CA ARG A 71 17.73 16.25 8.23
C ARG A 71 19.21 16.48 8.52
N ASP A 72 19.62 17.74 8.51
CA ASP A 72 21.02 18.15 8.77
C ASP A 72 21.50 17.81 10.19
N ASP A 73 20.57 17.59 11.12
CA ASP A 73 20.83 17.17 12.50
C ASP A 73 21.11 15.66 12.66
N GLY A 74 21.13 14.91 11.56
CA GLY A 74 21.35 13.47 11.54
C GLY A 74 20.11 12.62 11.83
N TYR A 75 18.96 13.24 12.11
CA TYR A 75 17.68 12.55 12.27
C TYR A 75 16.93 12.41 10.95
N VAL A 76 15.91 11.56 10.95
CA VAL A 76 15.03 11.35 9.79
C VAL A 76 13.57 11.63 10.12
N THR A 77 12.83 12.15 9.15
CA THR A 77 11.40 12.45 9.28
C THR A 77 10.59 11.82 8.17
N GLY A 78 9.43 11.27 8.52
CA GLY A 78 8.46 10.79 7.54
C GLY A 78 7.44 11.85 7.14
N ALA A 79 7.58 13.10 7.60
CA ALA A 79 6.59 14.16 7.36
C ALA A 79 6.80 14.94 6.05
N GLY A 80 7.91 14.74 5.35
CA GLY A 80 8.23 15.45 4.10
C GLY A 80 7.96 14.61 2.86
N ASP A 81 8.86 14.64 1.88
CA ASP A 81 8.61 14.12 0.52
C ASP A 81 8.66 12.59 0.44
N ASN A 82 9.51 11.95 1.24
CA ASN A 82 9.56 10.49 1.36
C ASN A 82 8.56 9.94 2.38
N PHE A 83 7.33 10.46 2.36
CA PHE A 83 6.20 10.02 3.17
C PHE A 83 5.66 8.67 2.65
N HIS A 84 5.32 7.76 3.56
CA HIS A 84 4.75 6.46 3.20
C HIS A 84 3.52 6.11 4.03
N CYS A 85 2.56 5.45 3.39
CA CYS A 85 1.36 4.94 4.04
C CYS A 85 1.34 3.41 4.16
N TRP A 86 0.74 2.92 5.24
CA TRP A 86 0.44 1.51 5.47
C TRP A 86 -0.97 1.36 6.06
N VAL A 87 -1.41 0.11 6.26
CA VAL A 87 -2.68 -0.22 6.94
C VAL A 87 -2.41 -0.89 8.28
N GLU A 88 -3.12 -0.44 9.31
CA GLU A 88 -3.27 -1.18 10.56
C GLU A 88 -4.68 -1.77 10.65
N ALA A 89 -4.79 -3.08 10.83
CA ALA A 89 -6.08 -3.77 10.92
C ALA A 89 -6.01 -4.95 11.90
N ASP A 90 -6.84 -4.94 12.94
CA ASP A 90 -6.91 -6.00 13.97
C ASP A 90 -5.54 -6.48 14.49
N GLY A 91 -4.64 -5.52 14.77
CA GLY A 91 -3.29 -5.82 15.25
C GLY A 91 -2.28 -6.20 14.18
N TRP A 92 -2.64 -6.17 12.89
CA TRP A 92 -1.75 -6.43 11.76
C TRP A 92 -1.29 -5.14 11.08
N ALA A 93 0.00 -5.06 10.79
CA ALA A 93 0.60 -4.16 9.82
C ALA A 93 0.50 -4.80 8.44
N ILE A 94 -0.13 -4.11 7.49
CA ILE A 94 -0.29 -4.57 6.11
C ILE A 94 0.12 -3.44 5.18
N ASP A 95 1.07 -3.72 4.31
CA ASP A 95 1.48 -2.80 3.26
C ASP A 95 1.15 -3.43 1.91
N PHE A 96 0.09 -2.96 1.25
CA PHE A 96 -0.31 -3.47 -0.06
C PHE A 96 0.57 -2.96 -1.20
N MET A 97 1.44 -1.96 -0.96
CA MET A 97 2.40 -1.45 -1.93
C MET A 97 3.69 -2.28 -1.97
N ALA A 98 3.97 -3.11 -0.94
CA ALA A 98 5.20 -3.88 -0.85
C ALA A 98 5.62 -4.65 -2.13
N PRO A 99 4.71 -5.24 -2.92
CA PRO A 99 5.09 -5.90 -4.17
C PRO A 99 5.59 -4.95 -5.27
N ALA A 100 5.25 -3.66 -5.18
CA ALA A 100 5.73 -2.61 -6.09
C ALA A 100 7.03 -1.93 -5.61
N PHE A 101 7.58 -2.31 -4.45
CA PHE A 101 8.89 -1.79 -4.01
C PHE A 101 10.02 -2.13 -4.99
N ALA A 102 9.88 -3.25 -5.71
CA ALA A 102 10.78 -3.68 -6.77
C ALA A 102 10.94 -2.62 -7.89
N ASP A 103 9.87 -1.88 -8.19
CA ASP A 103 9.82 -0.91 -9.29
C ASP A 103 10.17 0.52 -8.82
N GLY A 104 9.89 0.83 -7.54
CA GLY A 104 10.04 2.18 -6.97
C GLY A 104 11.39 2.47 -6.31
N ALA A 105 12.05 1.45 -5.74
CA ALA A 105 13.30 1.64 -5.02
C ALA A 105 14.49 1.65 -6.01
N ARG A 106 14.80 2.82 -6.58
CA ARG A 106 15.92 3.00 -7.52
C ARG A 106 17.20 2.39 -6.95
N GLY A 107 17.67 1.29 -7.54
CA GLY A 107 18.91 0.60 -7.17
C GLY A 107 18.77 -0.57 -6.18
N LEU A 108 17.60 -0.77 -5.57
CA LEU A 108 17.33 -1.89 -4.67
C LEU A 108 16.52 -2.96 -5.40
N SER A 109 17.19 -4.00 -5.89
CA SER A 109 16.49 -5.19 -6.39
C SER A 109 15.89 -5.97 -5.22
N VAL A 110 14.60 -5.75 -4.94
CA VAL A 110 13.83 -6.45 -3.92
C VAL A 110 12.72 -7.29 -4.58
N PRO A 111 12.53 -8.57 -4.18
CA PRO A 111 11.50 -9.42 -4.75
C PRO A 111 10.08 -8.95 -4.37
N PRO A 112 9.08 -9.14 -5.26
CA PRO A 112 7.69 -8.84 -4.96
C PRO A 112 7.13 -9.88 -3.99
N LYS A 113 7.15 -9.57 -2.70
CA LYS A 113 6.58 -10.42 -1.63
C LYS A 113 5.48 -9.68 -0.86
N MET A 114 4.59 -10.44 -0.24
CA MET A 114 3.55 -9.91 0.64
C MET A 114 4.16 -9.33 1.91
N PHE A 115 3.76 -8.12 2.30
CA PHE A 115 4.04 -7.58 3.64
C PHE A 115 2.77 -7.56 4.49
N GLN A 116 2.69 -8.51 5.42
CA GLN A 116 1.61 -8.61 6.42
C GLN A 116 2.18 -9.23 7.69
N ARG A 117 2.43 -8.42 8.72
CA ARG A 117 3.04 -8.85 9.99
C ARG A 117 2.22 -8.36 11.19
N PRO A 118 2.27 -9.04 12.35
CA PRO A 118 1.69 -8.50 13.57
C PRO A 118 2.39 -7.20 13.98
N LEU A 119 1.63 -6.17 14.37
CA LEU A 119 2.18 -4.91 14.90
C LEU A 119 3.04 -5.16 16.15
N SER A 120 2.75 -6.22 16.91
CA SER A 120 3.56 -6.63 18.06
C SER A 120 4.97 -7.10 17.70
N THR A 121 5.27 -7.31 16.41
CA THR A 121 6.61 -7.66 15.91
C THR A 121 7.37 -6.47 15.31
N MET A 122 6.83 -5.26 15.45
CA MET A 122 7.50 -4.04 15.02
C MET A 122 8.79 -3.84 15.83
N ALA A 123 9.87 -3.49 15.13
CA ALA A 123 11.16 -3.17 15.73
C ALA A 123 11.05 -1.92 16.61
N ALA A 124 12.04 -1.72 17.50
CA ALA A 124 12.06 -0.57 18.41
C ALA A 124 12.46 0.73 17.69
N SER A 125 13.32 0.64 16.67
CA SER A 125 13.76 1.78 15.86
C SER A 125 14.19 1.34 14.45
N ILE A 126 14.51 2.31 13.60
CA ILE A 126 15.11 2.06 12.26
C ILE A 126 16.48 1.38 12.33
N ASN A 127 17.16 1.41 13.48
CA ASN A 127 18.46 0.77 13.68
C ASN A 127 18.34 -0.69 14.14
N ASP A 128 17.13 -1.14 14.51
CA ASP A 128 16.87 -2.48 15.03
C ASP A 128 16.29 -3.43 13.96
N LEU A 129 16.57 -3.15 12.68
CA LEU A 129 16.08 -3.91 11.52
C LEU A 129 17.06 -5.02 11.14
N GLY A 130 17.27 -5.99 12.04
CA GLY A 130 18.32 -7.00 11.92
C GLY A 130 17.96 -8.23 11.07
N GLN A 131 16.67 -8.54 10.92
CA GLN A 131 16.18 -9.72 10.22
C GLN A 131 15.30 -9.32 9.03
N SER A 132 15.28 -10.17 7.99
CA SER A 132 14.35 -9.98 6.88
C SER A 132 12.90 -9.99 7.38
N GLY A 133 12.11 -9.04 6.90
CA GLY A 133 10.74 -8.81 7.33
C GLY A 133 10.63 -7.84 8.51
N ASP A 134 11.72 -7.48 9.19
CA ASP A 134 11.69 -6.46 10.24
C ASP A 134 11.21 -5.13 9.67
N PHE A 135 10.45 -4.41 10.50
CA PHE A 135 9.87 -3.14 10.11
C PHE A 135 9.74 -2.21 11.30
N PHE A 136 9.76 -0.92 10.99
CA PHE A 136 9.52 0.13 11.96
C PHE A 136 8.58 1.17 11.36
N TYR A 137 7.59 1.60 12.15
CA TYR A 137 6.68 2.67 11.78
C TYR A 137 6.67 3.76 12.85
N ARG A 138 6.70 5.02 12.40
CA ARG A 138 6.34 6.17 13.21
C ARG A 138 5.22 6.94 12.51
N SER A 139 4.03 6.85 13.08
CA SER A 139 2.86 7.56 12.57
C SER A 139 3.03 9.07 12.75
N GLU A 140 2.79 9.83 11.69
CA GLU A 140 2.81 11.29 11.67
C GLU A 140 1.38 11.77 11.33
N PRO A 141 0.46 11.83 12.32
CA PRO A 141 -0.96 12.03 12.05
C PRO A 141 -1.28 13.39 11.45
N GLU A 142 -0.57 14.46 11.83
CA GLU A 142 -0.74 15.79 11.25
C GLU A 142 -0.31 15.84 9.78
N ALA A 143 0.82 15.20 9.45
CA ALA A 143 1.29 15.09 8.07
C ALA A 143 0.31 14.25 7.23
N THR A 144 -0.17 13.15 7.80
CA THR A 144 -1.19 12.30 7.18
C THR A 144 -2.47 13.12 6.89
N ALA A 145 -3.00 13.83 7.89
CA ALA A 145 -4.21 14.63 7.73
C ALA A 145 -4.08 15.69 6.63
N ARG A 146 -2.94 16.40 6.56
CA ARG A 146 -2.69 17.39 5.50
C ARG A 146 -2.66 16.77 4.11
N ARG A 147 -2.01 15.61 3.94
CA ARG A 147 -1.93 14.91 2.64
C ARG A 147 -3.30 14.41 2.17
N PHE A 148 -4.17 14.01 3.09
CA PHE A 148 -5.52 13.56 2.79
C PHE A 148 -6.58 14.68 2.77
N ALA A 149 -6.21 15.93 3.07
CA ALA A 149 -7.16 17.03 3.20
C ALA A 149 -7.98 17.23 1.90
N ASP A 150 -7.31 17.24 0.74
CA ASP A 150 -8.01 17.49 -0.53
C ASP A 150 -8.68 16.24 -1.13
N TRP A 151 -8.45 15.06 -0.55
CA TRP A 151 -8.98 13.81 -1.11
C TRP A 151 -10.51 13.76 -1.10
N HIS A 152 -11.15 14.37 -0.10
CA HIS A 152 -12.61 14.38 -0.04
C HIS A 152 -13.26 15.27 -1.10
N HIS A 153 -12.50 16.19 -1.71
CA HIS A 153 -12.99 17.03 -2.82
C HIS A 153 -12.93 16.32 -4.18
N HIS A 154 -12.25 15.17 -4.26
CA HIS A 154 -12.10 14.41 -5.49
C HIS A 154 -13.05 13.21 -5.52
N ALA A 155 -14.28 13.43 -6.02
CA ALA A 155 -15.30 12.38 -6.17
C ALA A 155 -14.78 11.11 -6.86
N MET A 156 -13.86 11.28 -7.84
CA MET A 156 -13.18 10.20 -8.54
C MET A 156 -12.48 9.21 -7.60
N LEU A 157 -11.93 9.66 -6.47
CA LEU A 157 -11.26 8.79 -5.50
C LEU A 157 -12.24 7.83 -4.82
N GLY A 158 -13.43 8.32 -4.48
CA GLY A 158 -14.52 7.51 -3.91
C GLY A 158 -15.05 6.49 -4.92
N ASP A 159 -15.20 6.89 -6.18
CA ASP A 159 -15.60 5.99 -7.27
C ASP A 159 -14.56 4.90 -7.49
N MET A 160 -13.26 5.26 -7.54
CA MET A 160 -12.18 4.29 -7.67
C MET A 160 -12.11 3.31 -6.50
N ALA A 161 -12.28 3.78 -5.26
CA ALA A 161 -12.33 2.90 -4.09
C ALA A 161 -13.51 1.92 -4.16
N SER A 162 -14.67 2.38 -4.63
CA SER A 162 -15.87 1.56 -4.84
C SER A 162 -15.64 0.53 -5.95
N VAL A 163 -15.03 0.93 -7.07
CA VAL A 163 -14.63 0.03 -8.15
C VAL A 163 -13.66 -1.03 -7.63
N ALA A 164 -12.65 -0.65 -6.86
CA ALA A 164 -11.69 -1.59 -6.26
C ALA A 164 -12.38 -2.62 -5.36
N ALA A 165 -13.26 -2.17 -4.48
CA ALA A 165 -14.03 -3.04 -3.59
C ALA A 165 -14.98 -3.97 -4.36
N ASN A 166 -15.58 -3.52 -5.45
CA ASN A 166 -16.48 -4.35 -6.27
C ASN A 166 -15.73 -5.36 -7.13
N TRP A 167 -14.55 -4.99 -7.65
CA TRP A 167 -13.71 -5.87 -8.46
C TRP A 167 -13.10 -7.00 -7.61
N PHE A 168 -12.66 -6.67 -6.39
CA PHE A 168 -12.10 -7.65 -5.48
C PHE A 168 -13.12 -8.74 -5.12
N ARG A 169 -12.68 -9.99 -5.20
CA ARG A 169 -13.37 -11.17 -4.68
C ARG A 169 -12.38 -12.06 -3.95
N LYS A 170 -12.76 -12.54 -2.76
CA LYS A 170 -11.95 -13.53 -2.02
C LYS A 170 -11.80 -14.83 -2.83
N SER A 171 -10.62 -15.41 -2.80
CA SER A 171 -10.34 -16.73 -3.38
C SER A 171 -11.22 -17.81 -2.73
N PRO A 172 -11.78 -18.78 -3.49
CA PRO A 172 -11.52 -19.08 -4.90
C PRO A 172 -12.50 -18.44 -5.90
N LYS A 173 -13.31 -17.45 -5.48
CA LYS A 173 -14.28 -16.81 -6.40
C LYS A 173 -13.56 -16.21 -7.61
N GLN A 174 -14.17 -16.35 -8.78
CA GLN A 174 -13.64 -15.77 -10.02
C GLN A 174 -13.67 -14.24 -9.96
N MET A 175 -12.67 -13.61 -10.58
CA MET A 175 -12.56 -12.17 -10.75
C MET A 175 -12.46 -11.86 -12.23
N SER A 176 -13.09 -10.77 -12.66
CA SER A 176 -12.96 -10.30 -14.04
C SER A 176 -11.50 -9.99 -14.36
N ALA A 177 -11.01 -10.43 -15.52
CA ALA A 177 -9.64 -10.18 -15.96
C ALA A 177 -9.38 -8.70 -16.31
N SER A 178 -10.45 -7.95 -16.59
CA SER A 178 -10.44 -6.52 -16.86
C SER A 178 -11.75 -5.87 -16.39
N LEU A 179 -11.75 -4.54 -16.29
CA LEU A 179 -12.96 -3.72 -16.16
C LEU A 179 -13.08 -2.74 -17.32
N SER A 180 -14.32 -2.40 -17.66
CA SER A 180 -14.59 -1.19 -18.43
C SER A 180 -14.69 -0.01 -17.46
N ALA A 181 -13.86 0.99 -17.65
CA ALA A 181 -13.92 2.26 -16.92
C ALA A 181 -14.13 3.38 -17.93
N THR A 182 -14.75 4.47 -17.52
CA THR A 182 -14.86 5.67 -18.36
C THR A 182 -13.70 6.60 -18.01
N ASP A 183 -13.01 7.12 -19.02
CA ASP A 183 -12.00 8.16 -18.79
C ASP A 183 -12.64 9.53 -18.54
N LYS A 184 -11.79 10.54 -18.29
CA LYS A 184 -12.20 11.93 -18.05
C LYS A 184 -12.93 12.57 -19.24
N ASP A 185 -12.79 12.01 -20.43
CA ASP A 185 -13.41 12.49 -21.67
C ASP A 185 -14.70 11.73 -22.01
N GLY A 186 -15.18 10.87 -21.10
CA GLY A 186 -16.39 10.09 -21.28
C GLY A 186 -16.21 8.85 -22.16
N LYS A 187 -14.97 8.50 -22.55
CA LYS A 187 -14.71 7.35 -23.42
C LYS A 187 -14.49 6.08 -22.61
N PRO A 188 -15.06 4.94 -23.05
CA PRO A 188 -14.80 3.67 -22.42
C PRO A 188 -13.35 3.24 -22.66
N ARG A 189 -12.66 2.87 -21.58
CA ARG A 189 -11.33 2.28 -21.57
C ARG A 189 -11.37 0.94 -20.85
N THR A 190 -10.59 -0.01 -21.33
CA THR A 190 -10.42 -1.30 -20.66
C THR A 190 -9.22 -1.22 -19.71
N VAL A 191 -9.43 -1.51 -18.43
CA VAL A 191 -8.38 -1.61 -17.42
C VAL A 191 -8.13 -3.09 -17.15
N PRO A 192 -7.01 -3.69 -17.60
CA PRO A 192 -6.68 -5.08 -17.31
C PRO A 192 -6.11 -5.27 -15.90
N LEU A 193 -6.28 -6.45 -15.32
CA LEU A 193 -5.59 -6.83 -14.07
C LEU A 193 -4.08 -6.93 -14.31
N SER A 194 -3.31 -6.01 -13.73
CA SER A 194 -1.85 -5.95 -13.78
C SER A 194 -1.22 -6.22 -12.41
N GLY A 195 0.11 -6.12 -12.33
CA GLY A 195 0.90 -6.28 -11.10
C GLY A 195 1.74 -7.57 -11.10
N GLN A 196 2.88 -7.51 -10.42
CA GLN A 196 3.83 -8.62 -10.35
C GLN A 196 3.22 -9.84 -9.63
N MET A 197 3.62 -11.04 -10.04
CA MET A 197 3.30 -12.25 -9.29
C MET A 197 4.08 -12.26 -7.98
N LEU A 198 3.40 -12.56 -6.86
CA LEU A 198 4.12 -12.68 -5.59
C LEU A 198 4.99 -13.92 -5.58
N THR A 199 6.21 -13.76 -5.09
CA THR A 199 7.19 -14.84 -4.93
C THR A 199 7.25 -15.37 -3.49
N GLY A 200 6.49 -14.79 -2.56
CA GLY A 200 6.45 -15.19 -1.16
C GLY A 200 5.85 -14.13 -0.25
N ALA A 201 6.23 -14.19 1.02
CA ALA A 201 5.92 -13.22 2.06
C ALA A 201 7.22 -12.78 2.75
N TRP A 202 7.25 -11.52 3.19
CA TRP A 202 8.30 -10.94 4.02
C TRP A 202 8.19 -11.38 5.47
#